data_AF-C5ARL5-F1
#
_entry.id   AF-C5ARL5-F1
#
_cell.length_a   1.000
_cell.length_b   1.000
_cell.length_c   1.000
_cell.angle_alpha   90.00
_cell.angle_beta   90.00
_cell.angle_gamma   90.00
#
_symmetry.space_group_name_H-M   'P 1'
#
loop_
_entity.id
_entity.type
_entity.pdbx_description
1 polymer ?
#
loop_
_entity_poly.entity_id
_entity_poly.type
_entity_poly.pdbx_seq_one_letter_code
_entity_poly.pdbx_strand_id
1 'polypeptide(L)'
;MQQEQIEAHAEERSELASDEPASAASRRLRLLTYNVRHCRGTDGRVAPERVARVIAALAPDIVALQEVDVGRPRTDGLDQAEEIARLVGMFSHFHPALHIEEERYGDAVLTHLPSRLKRAGPLPGLLRRPGLEPRGALWVEVTAGASKLQVLTTHFGLLGAERVAQAKALLGPDWLGDPACHAPTVLLGDFNAMGWSRAYRRLSGRLTDARRLTGERRWRRGGATFPSRFPLLRVDHVFVSERVAVERIAVVDTPLARKASDHLPVLAEIRIEPG
;
A
#
# COMPACT_ATOMS: atom_id res chain seq x y z
N MET A 1 35.41 42.08 -3.34
CA MET A 1 36.41 41.02 -3.05
C MET A 1 35.88 39.84 -2.24
N GLN A 2 34.94 39.98 -1.29
CA GLN A 2 34.35 38.81 -0.60
C GLN A 2 33.03 38.27 -1.19
N GLN A 3 32.39 39.01 -2.10
CA GLN A 3 31.15 38.55 -2.76
C GLN A 3 31.43 37.69 -4.02
N GLU A 4 32.47 38.03 -4.79
CA GLU A 4 32.81 37.33 -6.05
C GLU A 4 33.42 35.94 -5.85
N GLN A 5 33.97 35.64 -4.67
CA GLN A 5 34.51 34.31 -4.35
C GLN A 5 33.43 33.29 -3.92
N ILE A 6 32.21 33.74 -3.63
CA ILE A 6 31.09 32.85 -3.28
C ILE A 6 30.37 32.39 -4.56
N GLU A 7 30.33 33.22 -5.61
CA GLU A 7 29.71 32.89 -6.90
C GLU A 7 30.58 31.96 -7.75
N ALA A 8 31.92 32.10 -7.70
CA ALA A 8 32.83 31.21 -8.43
C ALA A 8 32.79 29.74 -7.95
N HIS A 9 32.50 29.49 -6.67
CA HIS A 9 32.33 28.12 -6.15
C HIS A 9 30.93 27.53 -6.39
N ALA A 10 29.96 28.36 -6.78
CA ALA A 10 28.62 27.92 -7.16
C ALA A 10 28.55 27.50 -8.64
N GLU A 11 29.37 28.11 -9.51
CA GLU A 11 29.43 27.76 -10.93
C GLU A 11 30.36 26.55 -11.21
N GLU A 12 31.46 26.36 -10.49
CA GLU A 12 32.35 25.19 -10.68
C GLU A 12 31.82 23.86 -10.10
N ARG A 13 30.76 23.88 -9.28
CA ARG A 13 30.05 22.65 -8.85
C ARG A 13 28.91 22.25 -9.79
N SER A 14 28.68 23.03 -10.85
CA SER A 14 27.65 22.78 -11.87
C SER A 14 28.13 21.94 -13.06
N GLU A 15 29.41 21.60 -13.18
CA GLU A 15 29.98 20.98 -14.39
C GLU A 15 30.62 19.59 -14.21
N LEU A 16 30.23 18.83 -13.18
CA LEU A 16 30.58 17.40 -13.06
C LEU A 16 29.37 16.51 -12.75
N ALA A 17 28.18 16.92 -13.19
CA ALA A 17 27.10 15.97 -13.45
C ALA A 17 27.34 15.38 -14.83
N SER A 18 28.16 14.33 -14.89
CA SER A 18 28.25 13.48 -16.06
C SER A 18 26.85 12.96 -16.40
N ASP A 19 26.33 13.42 -17.52
CA ASP A 19 25.07 13.00 -18.14
C ASP A 19 25.25 11.59 -18.76
N GLU A 20 25.65 10.63 -17.92
CA GLU A 20 25.54 9.22 -18.29
C GLU A 20 24.04 8.88 -18.30
N PRO A 21 23.50 8.34 -19.42
CA PRO A 21 22.11 7.91 -19.43
C PRO A 21 21.94 6.87 -18.33
N ALA A 22 21.13 7.21 -17.32
CA ALA A 22 20.76 6.29 -16.26
C ALA A 22 20.31 4.99 -16.94
N SER A 23 21.15 3.96 -16.81
CA SER A 23 20.93 2.66 -17.43
C SER A 23 19.46 2.27 -17.25
N ALA A 24 18.82 1.82 -18.32
CA ALA A 24 17.48 1.23 -18.32
C ALA A 24 17.46 -0.12 -17.56
N ALA A 25 18.21 -0.22 -16.47
CA ALA A 25 18.26 -1.34 -15.58
C ALA A 25 16.93 -1.43 -14.84
N SER A 26 16.30 -2.59 -14.96
CA SER A 26 15.09 -2.91 -14.22
C SER A 26 15.30 -2.72 -12.71
N ARG A 27 14.46 -1.90 -12.07
CA ARG A 27 14.54 -1.64 -10.62
C ARG A 27 13.76 -2.71 -9.86
N ARG A 28 14.42 -3.36 -8.90
CA ARG A 28 13.75 -4.22 -7.91
C ARG A 28 13.15 -3.38 -6.80
N LEU A 29 11.94 -3.70 -6.35
CA LEU A 29 11.26 -3.03 -5.25
C LEU A 29 10.59 -4.06 -4.34
N ARG A 30 10.47 -3.70 -3.07
CA ARG A 30 9.78 -4.47 -2.04
C ARG A 30 8.52 -3.72 -1.62
N LEU A 31 7.37 -4.33 -1.85
CA LEU A 31 6.06 -3.78 -1.53
C LEU A 31 5.47 -4.54 -0.34
N LEU A 32 4.94 -3.82 0.64
CA LEU A 32 4.27 -4.40 1.79
C LEU A 32 2.83 -3.92 1.84
N THR A 33 1.84 -4.80 1.97
CA THR A 33 0.50 -4.41 2.44
C THR A 33 0.26 -4.95 3.82
N TYR A 34 -0.32 -4.14 4.71
CA TYR A 34 -0.58 -4.52 6.07
C TYR A 34 -1.78 -3.78 6.67
N ASN A 35 -2.89 -4.50 6.91
CA ASN A 35 -3.95 -4.00 7.79
C ASN A 35 -3.43 -4.02 9.24
N VAL A 36 -3.30 -2.84 9.86
CA VAL A 36 -2.66 -2.68 11.17
C VAL A 36 -3.66 -2.58 12.31
N ARG A 37 -4.96 -2.61 12.01
CA ARG A 37 -6.04 -2.52 12.99
C ARG A 37 -5.78 -1.42 14.03
N HIS A 38 -5.65 -0.18 13.57
CA HIS A 38 -5.37 1.00 14.40
C HIS A 38 -4.21 0.77 15.39
N CYS A 39 -3.19 0.03 14.94
CA CYS A 39 -2.01 -0.42 15.71
C CYS A 39 -2.35 -1.20 17.00
N ARG A 40 -3.58 -1.69 17.12
CA ARG A 40 -4.08 -2.46 18.25
C ARG A 40 -3.85 -3.95 18.01
N GLY A 41 -2.83 -4.44 18.69
CA GLY A 41 -2.40 -5.83 18.60
C GLY A 41 -3.41 -6.83 19.16
N THR A 42 -3.08 -8.10 19.00
CA THR A 42 -3.90 -9.22 19.52
C THR A 42 -3.87 -9.33 21.04
N ASP A 43 -3.00 -8.56 21.70
CA ASP A 43 -2.99 -8.33 23.15
C ASP A 43 -3.86 -7.13 23.58
N GLY A 44 -4.55 -6.48 22.64
CA GLY A 44 -5.48 -5.39 22.88
C GLY A 44 -4.84 -4.02 23.08
N ARG A 45 -3.51 -3.92 23.09
CA ARG A 45 -2.77 -2.66 23.28
C ARG A 45 -2.50 -1.95 21.96
N VAL A 46 -2.68 -0.64 21.92
CA VAL A 46 -2.26 0.22 20.80
C VAL A 46 -0.76 0.47 20.92
N ALA A 47 0.02 0.13 19.88
CA ALA A 47 1.47 0.31 19.88
C ALA A 47 1.99 0.46 18.42
N PRO A 48 2.01 1.68 17.86
CA PRO A 48 2.52 1.93 16.50
C PRO A 48 3.97 1.46 16.30
N GLU A 49 4.81 1.54 17.33
CA GLU A 49 6.21 1.09 17.31
C GLU A 49 6.33 -0.42 17.11
N ARG A 50 5.33 -1.18 17.54
CA ARG A 50 5.28 -2.62 17.28
C ARG A 50 5.05 -2.90 15.80
N VAL A 51 4.18 -2.14 15.15
CA VAL A 51 3.94 -2.22 13.70
C VAL A 51 5.19 -1.76 12.94
N ALA A 52 5.78 -0.62 13.34
CA ALA A 52 7.01 -0.11 12.74
C ALA A 52 8.16 -1.12 12.81
N ARG A 53 8.32 -1.86 13.92
CA ARG A 53 9.31 -2.95 14.01
C ARG A 53 9.06 -4.10 13.03
N VAL A 54 7.80 -4.46 12.78
CA VAL A 54 7.47 -5.46 11.73
C VAL A 54 7.90 -4.94 10.37
N ILE A 55 7.54 -3.69 10.05
CA ILE A 55 7.87 -3.06 8.77
C ILE A 55 9.40 -2.94 8.60
N ALA A 56 10.11 -2.43 9.61
CA ALA A 56 11.56 -2.26 9.58
C ALA A 56 12.30 -3.59 9.38
N ALA A 57 11.87 -4.67 10.04
CA ALA A 57 12.46 -6.00 9.86
C ALA A 57 12.29 -6.53 8.42
N LEU A 58 11.29 -6.03 7.69
CA LEU A 58 11.03 -6.39 6.31
C LEU A 58 11.66 -5.43 5.31
N ALA A 59 12.17 -4.26 5.72
CA ALA A 59 12.78 -3.23 4.87
C ALA A 59 12.12 -3.09 3.49
N PRO A 60 10.81 -2.79 3.42
CA PRO A 60 10.13 -2.51 2.15
C PRO A 60 10.51 -1.13 1.60
N ASP A 61 10.37 -0.93 0.30
CA ASP A 61 10.50 0.40 -0.34
C ASP A 61 9.17 1.18 -0.29
N ILE A 62 8.05 0.45 -0.32
CA ILE A 62 6.69 1.01 -0.34
C ILE A 62 5.81 0.18 0.60
N VAL A 63 5.04 0.85 1.46
CA VAL A 63 4.13 0.22 2.43
C VAL A 63 2.73 0.76 2.24
N ALA A 64 1.76 -0.10 2.00
CA ALA A 64 0.33 0.20 2.05
C ALA A 64 -0.24 -0.24 3.40
N LEU A 65 -0.70 0.72 4.21
CA LEU A 65 -1.33 0.47 5.50
C LEU A 65 -2.83 0.65 5.38
N GLN A 66 -3.58 -0.23 6.04
CA GLN A 66 -5.03 -0.11 6.21
C GLN A 66 -5.39 -0.02 7.69
N GLU A 67 -6.51 0.62 7.97
CA GLU A 67 -7.02 0.86 9.32
C GLU A 67 -6.12 1.72 10.21
N VAL A 68 -5.48 2.77 9.67
CA VAL A 68 -4.71 3.71 10.49
C VAL A 68 -5.61 4.81 11.06
N ASP A 69 -5.39 5.16 12.33
CA ASP A 69 -6.03 6.29 12.99
C ASP A 69 -5.17 7.56 12.93
N VAL A 70 -5.83 8.70 12.77
CA VAL A 70 -5.23 10.04 12.92
C VAL A 70 -6.13 10.89 13.81
N GLY A 71 -5.62 11.34 14.95
CA GLY A 71 -6.35 12.24 15.85
C GLY A 71 -7.51 11.59 16.62
N ARG A 72 -7.59 10.25 16.67
CA ARG A 72 -8.74 9.56 17.30
C ARG A 72 -8.56 9.41 18.83
N PRO A 73 -9.61 9.63 19.65
CA PRO A 73 -9.53 9.43 21.10
C PRO A 73 -9.16 8.00 21.52
N ARG A 74 -9.57 6.99 20.74
CA ARG A 74 -9.25 5.57 21.02
C ARG A 74 -7.77 5.22 20.87
N THR A 75 -6.98 6.11 20.28
CA THR A 75 -5.53 6.02 20.10
C THR A 75 -4.84 7.26 20.66
N ASP A 76 -5.43 7.91 21.66
CA ASP A 76 -4.87 9.08 22.35
C ASP A 76 -4.48 10.24 21.42
N GLY A 77 -5.21 10.41 20.31
CA GLY A 77 -4.98 11.50 19.35
C GLY A 77 -3.78 11.29 18.42
N LEU A 78 -3.12 10.12 18.45
CA LEU A 78 -1.95 9.85 17.61
C LEU A 78 -2.25 9.93 16.11
N ASP A 79 -1.30 10.48 15.35
CA ASP A 79 -1.19 10.24 13.90
C ASP A 79 -0.35 8.98 13.70
N GLN A 80 -1.02 7.84 13.53
CA GLN A 80 -0.34 6.56 13.44
C GLN A 80 0.43 6.41 12.14
N ALA A 81 -0.07 7.01 11.05
CA ALA A 81 0.60 6.93 9.76
C ALA A 81 1.93 7.68 9.81
N GLU A 82 1.93 8.90 10.35
CA GLU A 82 3.13 9.71 10.51
C GLU A 82 4.12 9.12 11.52
N GLU A 83 3.63 8.61 12.67
CA GLU A 83 4.52 8.01 13.66
C GLU A 83 5.21 6.74 13.12
N ILE A 84 4.47 5.88 12.40
CA ILE A 84 5.08 4.71 11.75
C ILE A 84 6.09 5.17 10.70
N ALA A 85 5.74 6.13 9.85
CA ALA A 85 6.61 6.65 8.80
C ALA A 85 7.92 7.19 9.37
N ARG A 86 7.85 7.98 10.43
CA ARG A 86 9.01 8.50 11.18
C ARG A 86 9.90 7.39 11.70
N LEU A 87 9.33 6.35 12.31
CA LEU A 87 10.07 5.23 12.89
C LEU A 87 10.76 4.34 11.86
N VAL A 88 10.25 4.30 10.62
CA VAL A 88 10.85 3.51 9.52
C VAL A 88 11.59 4.36 8.49
N GLY A 89 11.71 5.67 8.70
CA GLY A 89 12.43 6.59 7.83
C GLY A 89 11.77 6.81 6.46
N MET A 90 10.45 6.95 6.43
CA MET A 90 9.65 7.14 5.22
C MET A 90 8.77 8.39 5.31
N PHE A 91 8.26 8.83 4.16
CA PHE A 91 7.20 9.84 4.07
C PHE A 91 5.84 9.16 4.00
N SER A 92 4.82 9.80 4.58
CA SER A 92 3.44 9.31 4.59
C SER A 92 2.56 10.08 3.59
N HIS A 93 1.80 9.33 2.78
CA HIS A 93 0.60 9.82 2.09
C HIS A 93 -0.60 9.20 2.78
N PHE A 94 -1.38 9.99 3.52
CA PHE A 94 -2.54 9.49 4.26
C PHE A 94 -3.85 9.97 3.64
N HIS A 95 -4.83 9.07 3.55
CA HIS A 95 -6.19 9.40 3.16
C HIS A 95 -7.23 8.88 4.15
N PRO A 96 -7.96 9.77 4.85
CA PRO A 96 -9.10 9.37 5.67
C PRO A 96 -10.27 8.93 4.79
N ALA A 97 -10.69 7.66 4.94
CA ALA A 97 -11.93 7.14 4.36
C ALA A 97 -13.16 7.61 5.15
N LEU A 98 -13.00 7.89 6.45
CA LEU A 98 -14.00 8.49 7.32
C LEU A 98 -13.55 9.92 7.70
N HIS A 99 -14.40 10.90 7.41
CA HIS A 99 -14.35 12.23 8.03
C HIS A 99 -15.63 12.41 8.84
N ILE A 100 -15.51 12.43 10.17
CA ILE A 100 -16.55 12.94 11.07
C ILE A 100 -15.83 13.96 11.95
N GLU A 101 -16.09 15.26 11.75
CA GLU A 101 -15.40 16.35 12.47
C GLU A 101 -13.85 16.25 12.35
N GLU A 102 -13.13 16.09 13.46
CA GLU A 102 -11.67 15.91 13.52
C GLU A 102 -11.25 14.43 13.40
N GLU A 103 -12.20 13.51 13.32
CA GLU A 103 -11.93 12.07 13.28
C GLU A 103 -11.48 11.61 11.89
N ARG A 104 -10.22 11.19 11.79
CA ARG A 104 -9.64 10.67 10.55
C ARG A 104 -9.22 9.22 10.72
N TYR A 105 -9.72 8.36 9.83
CA TYR A 105 -9.35 6.95 9.77
C TYR A 105 -9.39 6.48 8.31
N GLY A 106 -8.41 5.68 7.92
CA GLY A 106 -8.34 5.19 6.55
C GLY A 106 -7.06 4.46 6.23
N ASP A 107 -6.57 4.69 5.01
CA ASP A 107 -5.44 3.99 4.43
C ASP A 107 -4.27 4.97 4.22
N ALA A 108 -3.05 4.44 4.26
CA ALA A 108 -1.83 5.22 4.01
C ALA A 108 -0.89 4.49 3.05
N VAL A 109 -0.10 5.26 2.31
CA VAL A 109 1.08 4.77 1.58
C VAL A 109 2.32 5.43 2.15
N LEU A 110 3.26 4.62 2.63
CA LEU A 110 4.56 5.07 3.11
C LEU A 110 5.63 4.71 2.10
N THR A 111 6.56 5.63 1.82
CA THR A 111 7.73 5.33 0.99
C THR A 111 8.88 6.31 1.26
N HIS A 112 10.11 5.86 1.07
CA HIS A 112 11.29 6.73 1.05
C HIS A 112 11.62 7.24 -0.37
N LEU A 113 10.91 6.77 -1.39
CA LEU A 113 11.12 7.16 -2.78
C LEU A 113 10.38 8.46 -3.12
N PRO A 114 10.86 9.24 -4.11
CA PRO A 114 10.12 10.39 -4.61
C PRO A 114 8.73 9.97 -5.05
N SER A 115 7.71 10.65 -4.55
CA SER A 115 6.32 10.24 -4.75
C SER A 115 5.37 11.43 -4.75
N ARG A 116 4.22 11.25 -5.41
CA ARG A 116 3.18 12.28 -5.51
C ARG A 116 1.80 11.65 -5.39
N LEU A 117 0.97 12.23 -4.53
CA LEU A 117 -0.45 11.91 -4.46
C LEU A 117 -1.14 12.22 -5.80
N LYS A 118 -1.80 11.21 -6.37
CA LYS A 118 -2.60 11.36 -7.60
C LYS A 118 -4.07 11.50 -7.27
N ARG A 119 -4.57 10.64 -6.38
CA ARG A 119 -5.95 10.66 -5.95
C ARG A 119 -6.12 10.06 -4.57
N ALA A 120 -7.06 10.62 -3.84
CA ALA A 120 -7.54 10.11 -2.56
C ALA A 120 -9.05 10.36 -2.53
N GLY A 121 -9.86 9.34 -2.31
CA GLY A 121 -11.30 9.52 -2.33
C GLY A 121 -12.13 8.32 -1.88
N PRO A 122 -13.43 8.54 -1.65
CA PRO A 122 -14.33 7.50 -1.18
C PRO A 122 -14.62 6.46 -2.27
N LEU A 123 -14.92 5.23 -1.82
CA LEU A 123 -15.52 4.17 -2.61
C LEU A 123 -17.00 4.02 -2.21
N PRO A 124 -17.87 3.57 -3.12
CA PRO A 124 -19.31 3.53 -2.87
C PRO A 124 -19.67 2.56 -1.73
N GLY A 125 -20.50 3.03 -0.80
CA GLY A 125 -21.26 2.19 0.12
C GLY A 125 -22.53 1.61 -0.54
N LEU A 126 -23.44 1.07 0.28
CA LEU A 126 -24.73 0.58 -0.20
C LEU A 126 -25.85 1.57 0.18
N LEU A 127 -26.54 2.14 -0.81
CA LEU A 127 -27.63 3.10 -0.61
C LEU A 127 -28.72 2.60 0.36
N ARG A 128 -29.01 1.29 0.34
CA ARG A 128 -30.01 0.64 1.21
C ARG A 128 -29.47 0.25 2.60
N ARG A 129 -28.22 0.60 2.92
CA ARG A 129 -27.59 0.39 4.22
C ARG A 129 -26.71 1.60 4.60
N PRO A 130 -27.31 2.78 4.81
CA PRO A 130 -26.58 3.94 5.31
C PRO A 130 -26.11 3.62 6.75
N GLY A 131 -24.81 3.72 7.03
CA GLY A 131 -24.22 3.34 8.31
C GLY A 131 -23.17 2.23 8.23
N LEU A 132 -22.93 1.66 7.04
CA LEU A 132 -21.69 0.91 6.82
C LEU A 132 -20.48 1.85 6.97
N GLU A 133 -19.40 1.31 7.51
CA GLU A 133 -18.12 2.02 7.62
C GLU A 133 -17.68 2.51 6.24
N PRO A 134 -17.48 3.83 6.06
CA PRO A 134 -16.99 4.40 4.81
C PRO A 134 -15.66 3.79 4.38
N ARG A 135 -15.55 3.49 3.09
CA ARG A 135 -14.34 2.96 2.47
C ARG A 135 -13.81 3.95 1.46
N GLY A 136 -12.52 3.87 1.18
CA GLY A 136 -11.83 4.72 0.22
C GLY A 136 -10.73 3.99 -0.52
N ALA A 137 -10.08 4.72 -1.40
CA ALA A 137 -8.84 4.29 -2.02
C ALA A 137 -7.85 5.46 -2.04
N LEU A 138 -6.58 5.11 -2.13
CA LEU A 138 -5.47 6.03 -2.21
C LEU A 138 -4.59 5.61 -3.38
N TRP A 139 -4.25 6.56 -4.25
CA TRP A 139 -3.41 6.39 -5.41
C TRP A 139 -2.23 7.36 -5.35
N VAL A 140 -1.03 6.80 -5.27
CA VAL A 140 0.25 7.50 -5.25
C VAL A 140 1.08 7.07 -6.45
N GLU A 141 1.66 8.02 -7.16
CA GLU A 141 2.67 7.78 -8.19
C GLU A 141 4.04 7.79 -7.50
N VAL A 142 4.81 6.71 -7.64
CA VAL A 142 6.14 6.56 -7.02
C VAL A 142 7.20 6.45 -8.11
N THR A 143 8.22 7.30 -8.03
CA THR A 143 9.36 7.28 -8.96
C THR A 143 10.37 6.22 -8.53
N ALA A 144 10.60 5.23 -9.39
CA ALA A 144 11.54 4.13 -9.19
C ALA A 144 12.58 4.13 -10.31
N GLY A 145 13.66 4.88 -10.12
CA GLY A 145 14.63 5.18 -11.18
C GLY A 145 13.96 5.99 -12.29
N ALA A 146 14.08 5.54 -13.55
CA ALA A 146 13.43 6.17 -14.69
C ALA A 146 11.93 5.82 -14.84
N SER A 147 11.42 4.85 -14.06
CA SER A 147 10.02 4.40 -14.16
C SER A 147 9.12 5.07 -13.13
N LYS A 148 7.86 5.30 -13.52
CA LYS A 148 6.81 5.77 -12.61
C LYS A 148 5.86 4.60 -12.30
N LEU A 149 5.82 4.18 -11.05
CA LEU A 149 4.94 3.12 -10.58
C LEU A 149 3.66 3.73 -10.01
N GLN A 150 2.51 3.30 -10.53
CA GLN A 150 1.21 3.66 -9.97
C GLN A 150 0.87 2.72 -8.82
N VAL A 151 0.80 3.23 -7.59
CA VAL A 151 0.54 2.45 -6.38
C VAL A 151 -0.84 2.80 -5.84
N LEU A 152 -1.73 1.82 -5.81
CA LEU A 152 -3.08 1.97 -5.26
C LEU A 152 -3.25 1.09 -4.02
N THR A 153 -3.84 1.66 -2.97
CA THR A 153 -4.29 0.92 -1.78
C THR A 153 -5.76 1.16 -1.48
N THR A 154 -6.40 0.16 -0.90
CA THR A 154 -7.79 0.23 -0.45
C THR A 154 -8.08 -0.80 0.63
N HIS A 155 -9.09 -0.50 1.45
CA HIS A 155 -9.75 -1.44 2.34
C HIS A 155 -11.23 -1.57 1.94
N PHE A 156 -11.66 -2.76 1.54
CA PHE A 156 -13.04 -3.01 1.12
C PHE A 156 -13.98 -3.32 2.30
N GLY A 157 -15.27 -3.10 2.09
CA GLY A 157 -16.30 -3.40 3.07
C GLY A 157 -16.58 -4.90 3.26
N LEU A 158 -17.32 -5.21 4.32
CA LEU A 158 -17.56 -6.58 4.76
C LEU A 158 -18.71 -7.27 4.00
N LEU A 159 -19.58 -6.51 3.32
CA LEU A 159 -20.70 -7.07 2.58
C LEU A 159 -20.33 -7.41 1.14
N GLY A 160 -20.71 -8.59 0.68
CA GLY A 160 -20.37 -9.04 -0.67
C GLY A 160 -20.87 -8.13 -1.79
N ALA A 161 -22.06 -7.54 -1.64
CA ALA A 161 -22.60 -6.58 -2.61
C ALA A 161 -21.83 -5.25 -2.61
N GLU A 162 -21.41 -4.80 -1.43
CA GLU A 162 -20.60 -3.60 -1.26
C GLU A 162 -19.24 -3.77 -1.92
N ARG A 163 -18.53 -4.87 -1.64
CA ARG A 163 -17.25 -5.19 -2.30
C ARG A 163 -17.35 -5.23 -3.82
N VAL A 164 -18.47 -5.69 -4.36
CA VAL A 164 -18.70 -5.70 -5.81
C VAL A 164 -18.86 -4.29 -6.36
N ALA A 165 -19.60 -3.42 -5.66
CA ALA A 165 -19.73 -2.01 -6.03
C ALA A 165 -18.38 -1.28 -5.95
N GLN A 166 -17.62 -1.51 -4.89
CA GLN A 166 -16.28 -0.95 -4.67
C GLN A 166 -15.29 -1.42 -5.72
N ALA A 167 -15.25 -2.73 -6.04
CA ALA A 167 -14.44 -3.25 -7.14
C ALA A 167 -14.79 -2.63 -8.49
N LYS A 168 -16.10 -2.40 -8.77
CA LYS A 168 -16.52 -1.75 -10.00
C LYS A 168 -16.05 -0.29 -10.05
N ALA A 169 -16.19 0.45 -8.96
CA ALA A 169 -15.74 1.84 -8.87
C ALA A 169 -14.22 1.94 -9.05
N LEU A 170 -13.45 1.07 -8.37
CA LEU A 170 -11.99 1.04 -8.45
C LEU A 170 -11.45 0.68 -9.85
N LEU A 171 -12.21 -0.11 -10.62
CA LEU A 171 -11.90 -0.40 -12.03
C LEU A 171 -12.38 0.69 -13.00
N GLY A 172 -13.08 1.71 -12.49
CA GLY A 172 -13.68 2.78 -13.27
C GLY A 172 -12.71 3.91 -13.64
N PRO A 173 -13.20 4.92 -14.38
CA PRO A 173 -12.39 6.00 -14.95
C PRO A 173 -11.75 6.93 -13.92
N ASP A 174 -12.23 6.93 -12.67
CA ASP A 174 -11.64 7.74 -11.60
C ASP A 174 -10.39 7.09 -10.98
N TRP A 175 -10.11 5.82 -11.27
CA TRP A 175 -9.08 5.03 -10.59
C TRP A 175 -8.23 4.25 -11.61
N LEU A 176 -8.36 2.91 -11.66
CA LEU A 176 -7.57 2.08 -12.57
C LEU A 176 -7.92 2.26 -14.05
N GLY A 177 -9.08 2.85 -14.35
CA GLY A 177 -9.49 3.22 -15.71
C GLY A 177 -9.10 4.66 -16.09
N ASP A 178 -8.51 5.43 -15.18
CA ASP A 178 -8.03 6.78 -15.47
C ASP A 178 -6.86 6.70 -16.48
N PRO A 179 -6.85 7.50 -17.56
CA PRO A 179 -5.73 7.52 -18.53
C PRO A 179 -4.36 7.81 -17.90
N ALA A 180 -4.31 8.53 -16.78
CA ALA A 180 -3.08 8.76 -16.04
C ALA A 180 -2.62 7.54 -15.22
N CYS A 181 -3.49 6.56 -14.97
CA CYS A 181 -3.16 5.30 -14.31
C CYS A 181 -2.76 4.23 -15.35
N HIS A 182 -1.58 4.39 -15.93
CA HIS A 182 -1.00 3.44 -16.88
C HIS A 182 0.02 2.51 -16.23
N ALA A 183 0.30 1.38 -16.88
CA ALA A 183 1.32 0.45 -16.43
C ALA A 183 2.72 1.11 -16.39
N PRO A 184 3.57 0.78 -15.40
CA PRO A 184 3.36 -0.24 -14.37
C PRO A 184 2.46 0.24 -13.21
N THR A 185 1.52 -0.63 -12.81
CA THR A 185 0.57 -0.39 -11.73
C THR A 185 0.56 -1.56 -10.75
N VAL A 186 0.49 -1.25 -9.45
CA VAL A 186 0.20 -2.19 -8.39
C VAL A 186 -1.01 -1.73 -7.58
N LEU A 187 -1.90 -2.68 -7.27
CA LEU A 187 -3.03 -2.50 -6.38
C LEU A 187 -2.89 -3.51 -5.23
N LEU A 188 -2.81 -3.02 -3.99
CA LEU A 188 -2.57 -3.85 -2.81
C LEU A 188 -3.44 -3.38 -1.64
N GLY A 189 -3.82 -4.28 -0.73
CA GLY A 189 -4.69 -3.92 0.38
C GLY A 189 -5.50 -5.07 0.94
N ASP A 190 -6.37 -4.75 1.90
CA ASP A 190 -7.36 -5.67 2.46
C ASP A 190 -8.67 -5.58 1.67
N PHE A 191 -8.93 -6.58 0.84
CA PHE A 191 -10.13 -6.59 0.00
C PHE A 191 -11.32 -7.25 0.69
N ASN A 192 -11.18 -7.78 1.92
CA ASN A 192 -12.20 -8.58 2.59
C ASN A 192 -12.79 -9.69 1.68
N ALA A 193 -11.97 -10.18 0.74
CA ALA A 193 -12.42 -10.96 -0.41
C ALA A 193 -11.53 -12.16 -0.65
N MET A 194 -12.11 -13.36 -0.55
CA MET A 194 -11.43 -14.60 -0.95
C MET A 194 -11.34 -14.72 -2.48
N GLY A 195 -10.44 -15.59 -2.96
CA GLY A 195 -10.18 -15.80 -4.39
C GLY A 195 -11.37 -16.29 -5.24
N TRP A 196 -12.42 -16.81 -4.61
CA TRP A 196 -13.67 -17.21 -5.27
C TRP A 196 -14.74 -16.11 -5.30
N SER A 197 -14.51 -14.99 -4.59
CA SER A 197 -15.51 -13.93 -4.47
C SER A 197 -15.71 -13.18 -5.79
N ARG A 198 -16.92 -12.64 -5.99
CA ARG A 198 -17.26 -11.85 -7.19
C ARG A 198 -16.45 -10.55 -7.30
N ALA A 199 -16.02 -9.97 -6.18
CA ALA A 199 -15.20 -8.76 -6.16
C ALA A 199 -13.77 -9.08 -6.62
N TYR A 200 -13.14 -10.09 -6.02
CA TYR A 200 -11.82 -10.58 -6.42
C TYR A 200 -11.77 -10.93 -7.91
N ARG A 201 -12.76 -11.68 -8.43
CA ARG A 201 -12.78 -12.07 -9.85
C ARG A 201 -12.86 -10.90 -10.82
N ARG A 202 -13.43 -9.76 -10.42
CA ARG A 202 -13.44 -8.54 -11.24
C ARG A 202 -12.05 -7.92 -11.30
N LEU A 203 -11.41 -7.76 -10.14
CA LEU A 203 -10.04 -7.23 -10.05
C LEU A 203 -9.06 -8.12 -10.81
N SER A 204 -9.11 -9.43 -10.57
CA SER A 204 -8.26 -10.42 -11.24
C SER A 204 -8.56 -10.60 -12.74
N GLY A 205 -9.63 -10.00 -13.26
CA GLY A 205 -9.96 -9.98 -14.68
C GLY A 205 -9.29 -8.82 -15.44
N ARG A 206 -8.79 -7.80 -14.71
CA ARG A 206 -8.11 -6.64 -15.27
C ARG A 206 -6.63 -6.57 -14.87
N LEU A 207 -6.31 -7.02 -13.67
CA LEU A 207 -4.95 -7.11 -13.12
C LEU A 207 -4.62 -8.56 -12.81
N THR A 208 -3.34 -8.88 -12.73
CA THR A 208 -2.88 -10.22 -12.34
C THR A 208 -2.67 -10.28 -10.83
N ASP A 209 -3.27 -11.25 -10.14
CA ASP A 209 -2.92 -11.54 -8.75
C ASP A 209 -1.47 -12.03 -8.69
N ALA A 210 -0.60 -11.28 -8.01
CA ALA A 210 0.84 -11.53 -7.92
C ALA A 210 1.15 -12.96 -7.45
N ARG A 211 0.27 -13.54 -6.62
CA ARG A 211 0.42 -14.91 -6.14
C ARG A 211 0.25 -15.98 -7.21
N ARG A 212 -0.40 -15.66 -8.33
CA ARG A 212 -0.51 -16.57 -9.48
C ARG A 212 0.76 -16.62 -10.30
N LEU A 213 1.63 -15.62 -10.20
CA LEU A 213 2.85 -15.48 -10.99
C LEU A 213 4.03 -16.24 -10.40
N THR A 214 4.05 -16.49 -9.09
CA THR A 214 5.19 -17.17 -8.41
C THR A 214 5.10 -18.71 -8.45
N GLY A 215 4.16 -19.29 -9.18
CA GLY A 215 4.07 -20.75 -9.37
C GLY A 215 3.68 -21.55 -8.11
N GLU A 216 3.38 -20.88 -6.98
CA GLU A 216 2.89 -21.49 -5.74
C GLU A 216 1.44 -21.99 -5.89
N ARG A 217 1.23 -22.96 -6.77
CA ARG A 217 -0.08 -23.59 -7.06
C ARG A 217 -0.57 -24.51 -5.95
N ARG A 218 0.18 -24.70 -4.87
CA ARG A 218 -0.21 -25.59 -3.79
C ARG A 218 -1.11 -24.86 -2.79
N TRP A 219 -2.38 -25.29 -2.79
CA TRP A 219 -3.41 -25.14 -1.74
C TRP A 219 -2.98 -25.47 -0.30
N ARG A 220 -1.68 -25.70 -0.04
CA ARG A 220 -1.15 -26.09 1.26
C ARG A 220 -0.44 -24.89 1.90
N ARG A 221 -1.12 -24.29 2.87
CA ARG A 221 -0.58 -23.51 4.02
C ARG A 221 0.17 -22.19 3.76
N GLY A 222 0.44 -21.80 2.52
CA GLY A 222 0.97 -20.47 2.23
C GLY A 222 -0.15 -19.43 2.17
N GLY A 223 0.06 -18.28 2.76
CA GLY A 223 -0.58 -17.02 2.38
C GLY A 223 -2.06 -16.79 2.66
N ALA A 224 -2.61 -17.45 3.69
CA ALA A 224 -3.70 -16.85 4.44
C ALA A 224 -3.12 -15.75 5.34
N THR A 225 -3.87 -14.67 5.53
CA THR A 225 -3.44 -13.47 6.24
C THR A 225 -4.28 -13.20 7.49
N PHE A 226 -5.50 -13.73 7.54
CA PHE A 226 -6.45 -13.48 8.63
C PHE A 226 -7.14 -14.77 9.13
N PRO A 227 -7.43 -14.89 10.44
CA PRO A 227 -6.86 -14.10 11.54
C PRO A 227 -5.40 -14.49 11.80
N SER A 228 -4.55 -13.56 12.21
CA SER A 228 -3.09 -13.76 12.31
C SER A 228 -2.68 -14.88 13.28
N ARG A 229 -3.45 -15.09 14.36
CA ARG A 229 -3.20 -16.18 15.33
C ARG A 229 -3.42 -17.57 14.74
N PHE A 230 -4.30 -17.70 13.76
CA PHE A 230 -4.59 -18.95 13.05
C PHE A 230 -5.05 -18.63 11.63
N PRO A 231 -4.10 -18.35 10.70
CA PRO A 231 -4.44 -17.82 9.39
C PRO A 231 -5.22 -18.83 8.54
N LEU A 232 -6.44 -18.44 8.15
CA LEU A 232 -7.36 -19.28 7.37
C LEU A 232 -7.84 -18.62 6.08
N LEU A 233 -7.95 -17.29 6.08
CA LEU A 233 -8.50 -16.49 5.00
C LEU A 233 -7.40 -15.67 4.34
N ARG A 234 -7.38 -15.65 3.00
CA ARG A 234 -6.56 -14.72 2.21
C ARG A 234 -7.45 -13.59 1.73
N VAL A 235 -7.43 -12.50 2.48
CA VAL A 235 -8.24 -11.30 2.19
C VAL A 235 -7.37 -10.11 1.78
N ASP A 236 -6.10 -10.13 2.16
CA ASP A 236 -5.10 -9.19 1.69
C ASP A 236 -4.45 -9.72 0.39
N HIS A 237 -4.41 -8.88 -0.65
CA HIS A 237 -3.90 -9.26 -1.97
C HIS A 237 -2.96 -8.20 -2.53
N VAL A 238 -2.11 -8.62 -3.45
CA VAL A 238 -1.31 -7.75 -4.32
C VAL A 238 -1.65 -8.11 -5.76
N PHE A 239 -2.17 -7.14 -6.50
CA PHE A 239 -2.46 -7.22 -7.92
C PHE A 239 -1.49 -6.34 -8.70
N VAL A 240 -1.08 -6.80 -9.88
CA VAL A 240 -0.10 -6.10 -10.72
C VAL A 240 -0.59 -6.01 -12.17
N SER A 241 -0.23 -4.93 -12.86
CA SER A 241 -0.42 -4.81 -14.31
C SER A 241 0.71 -5.50 -15.08
N GLU A 242 0.70 -5.37 -16.40
CA GLU A 242 1.87 -5.59 -17.24
C GLU A 242 3.08 -4.74 -16.79
N ARG A 243 4.28 -5.15 -17.22
CA ARG A 243 5.57 -4.50 -16.91
C ARG A 243 5.97 -4.52 -15.42
N VAL A 244 5.26 -5.31 -14.61
CA VAL A 244 5.62 -5.64 -13.23
C VAL A 244 5.87 -7.14 -13.15
N ALA A 245 7.15 -7.54 -13.11
CA ALA A 245 7.52 -8.92 -12.84
C ALA A 245 7.50 -9.17 -11.33
N VAL A 246 6.80 -10.22 -10.89
CA VAL A 246 6.77 -10.62 -9.47
C VAL A 246 7.82 -11.70 -9.26
N GLU A 247 8.90 -11.36 -8.55
CA GLU A 247 9.98 -12.28 -8.23
C GLU A 247 9.62 -13.15 -7.02
N ARG A 248 8.96 -12.57 -6.02
CA ARG A 248 8.54 -13.27 -4.81
C ARG A 248 7.27 -12.64 -4.23
N ILE A 249 6.46 -13.46 -3.58
CA ILE A 249 5.40 -12.99 -2.68
C ILE A 249 5.33 -13.92 -1.48
N ALA A 250 5.22 -13.35 -0.29
CA ALA A 250 5.17 -14.10 0.96
C ALA A 250 4.26 -13.43 1.98
N VAL A 251 3.55 -14.25 2.76
CA VAL A 251 2.92 -13.77 4.01
C VAL A 251 3.93 -13.90 5.13
N VAL A 252 4.11 -12.81 5.88
CA VAL A 252 5.10 -12.72 6.94
C VAL A 252 4.48 -13.20 8.24
N ASP A 253 4.65 -14.49 8.50
CA ASP A 253 4.09 -15.15 9.68
C ASP A 253 5.14 -15.28 10.80
N THR A 254 5.36 -14.20 11.54
CA THR A 254 6.29 -14.16 12.69
C THR A 254 5.52 -13.94 14.00
N PRO A 255 6.09 -14.32 15.17
CA PRO A 255 5.48 -14.02 16.47
C PRO A 255 5.16 -12.53 16.67
N LEU A 256 6.05 -11.66 16.17
CA LEU A 256 5.84 -10.21 16.22
C LEU A 256 4.65 -9.78 15.34
N ALA A 257 4.59 -10.25 14.09
CA ALA A 257 3.48 -9.93 13.18
C ALA A 257 2.13 -10.42 13.71
N ARG A 258 2.05 -11.65 14.24
CA ARG A 258 0.85 -12.19 14.90
C ARG A 258 0.39 -11.39 16.12
N LYS A 259 1.34 -10.76 16.81
CA LYS A 259 1.04 -9.90 17.96
C LYS A 259 0.64 -8.49 17.52
N ALA A 260 1.23 -8.00 16.45
CA ALA A 260 1.11 -6.61 16.00
C ALA A 260 -0.27 -6.26 15.43
N SER A 261 -0.89 -7.20 14.72
CA SER A 261 -2.23 -7.06 14.14
C SER A 261 -2.95 -8.42 14.11
N ASP A 262 -4.26 -8.40 13.92
CA ASP A 262 -5.04 -9.59 13.56
C ASP A 262 -4.93 -9.96 12.07
N HIS A 263 -4.24 -9.16 11.27
CA HIS A 263 -3.76 -9.53 9.94
C HIS A 263 -2.25 -9.87 9.96
N LEU A 264 -1.80 -10.65 8.98
CA LEU A 264 -0.38 -10.83 8.67
C LEU A 264 0.01 -9.98 7.46
N PRO A 265 1.20 -9.36 7.44
CA PRO A 265 1.66 -8.59 6.30
C PRO A 265 1.88 -9.48 5.06
N VAL A 266 1.61 -8.92 3.88
CA VAL A 266 1.99 -9.53 2.60
C VAL A 266 3.13 -8.73 1.99
N LEU A 267 4.30 -9.36 1.85
CA LEU A 267 5.48 -8.80 1.20
C LEU A 267 5.57 -9.32 -0.23
N ALA A 268 5.67 -8.43 -1.21
CA ALA A 268 5.94 -8.74 -2.60
C ALA A 268 7.28 -8.13 -3.03
N GLU A 269 8.14 -8.92 -3.66
CA GLU A 269 9.36 -8.46 -4.29
C GLU A 269 9.10 -8.44 -5.80
N ILE A 270 9.18 -7.24 -6.39
CA ILE A 270 8.86 -7.00 -7.79
C ILE A 270 10.05 -6.40 -8.52
N ARG A 271 10.02 -6.51 -9.84
CA ARG A 271 10.96 -5.87 -10.76
C ARG A 271 10.16 -5.12 -11.81
N ILE A 272 10.43 -3.82 -11.96
CA ILE A 272 9.81 -3.01 -13.00
C ILE A 272 10.57 -3.23 -14.31
N GLU A 273 9.84 -3.59 -15.35
CA GLU A 273 10.42 -3.82 -16.68
C GLU A 273 10.53 -2.50 -17.47
N PRO A 274 11.64 -2.29 -18.19
CA PRO A 274 11.83 -1.12 -19.04
C PRO A 274 10.69 -0.94 -20.06
N GLY A 275 10.54 0.28 -20.55
CA GLY A 275 9.48 0.67 -21.50
C GLY A 275 9.93 0.65 -22.92
#